data_AF-A0A2H0KD04-F1
#
_entry.id   AF-A0A2H0KD04-F1
#
_cell.length_a   1.000
_cell.length_b   1.000
_cell.length_c   1.000
_cell.angle_alpha   90.00
_cell.angle_beta   90.00
_cell.angle_gamma   90.00
#
_symmetry.space_group_name_H-M   'P 1'
#
loop_
_entity.id
_entity.type
_entity.pdbx_description
1 polymer ?
#
loop_
_entity_poly.entity_id
_entity_poly.type
_entity_poly.pdbx_seq_one_letter_code
_entity_poly.pdbx_strand_id
1 'polypeptide(L)'
;MTIDMKDDSIKSVAQLQVLIKAAEALGALTVERKNSKEEVYAWMNDLLLRLTYRSLRKKDKGLVRKYLRLYSGYTESHVDHLISVYREKGKIVRKKRTQPVFPTTYTGVDIELLAVVAEAYDHQNGKALKEVCREMYAVHGDKRFKQLSGISV
;
A
#
# COMPACT_ATOMS: atom_id res chain seq x y z
N MET A 1 11.25 4.21 15.18
CA MET A 1 10.81 5.53 15.67
C MET A 1 9.47 5.84 15.01
N THR A 2 8.45 6.23 15.78
CA THR A 2 7.10 6.52 15.26
C THR A 2 6.86 8.02 15.42
N ILE A 3 6.54 8.74 14.35
CA ILE A 3 6.28 10.19 14.40
C ILE A 3 4.95 10.47 13.70
N ASP A 4 4.06 11.18 14.39
CA ASP A 4 2.84 11.74 13.80
C ASP A 4 3.21 13.01 13.02
N MET A 5 2.79 13.11 11.77
CA MET A 5 3.29 14.09 10.79
C MET A 5 2.62 15.47 10.92
N LYS A 6 2.50 15.98 12.15
CA LYS A 6 1.99 17.34 12.45
C LYS A 6 3.12 18.36 12.48
N ASP A 7 3.77 18.54 11.33
CA ASP A 7 4.90 19.45 11.16
C ASP A 7 4.47 20.81 10.56
N ASP A 8 3.34 21.36 11.03
CA ASP A 8 2.79 22.66 10.58
C ASP A 8 3.73 23.85 10.88
N SER A 9 4.70 23.65 11.77
CA SER A 9 5.68 24.65 12.19
C SER A 9 6.87 24.83 11.23
N ILE A 10 7.07 23.91 10.28
CA ILE A 10 8.17 23.98 9.31
C ILE A 10 7.85 25.05 8.26
N LYS A 11 8.64 26.13 8.28
CA LYS A 11 8.50 27.29 7.38
C LYS A 11 9.75 27.53 6.53
N SER A 12 10.87 26.88 6.84
CA SER A 12 12.12 27.09 6.12
C SER A 12 12.93 25.82 5.90
N VAL A 13 13.77 25.86 4.86
CA VAL A 13 14.70 24.77 4.51
C VAL A 13 15.79 24.58 5.58
N ALA A 14 16.13 25.63 6.33
CA ALA A 14 17.09 25.54 7.43
C ALA A 14 16.57 24.63 8.57
N GLN A 15 15.27 24.71 8.88
CA GLN A 15 14.65 23.82 9.87
C GLN A 15 14.70 22.35 9.41
N LEU A 16 14.48 22.09 8.11
CA LEU A 16 14.63 20.74 7.55
C LEU A 16 16.03 20.18 7.78
N GLN A 17 17.06 21.00 7.57
CA GLN A 17 18.44 20.57 7.74
C GLN A 17 18.75 20.16 9.19
N VAL A 18 18.21 20.87 10.18
CA VAL A 18 18.36 20.54 11.60
C VAL A 18 17.69 19.21 11.92
N LEU A 19 16.45 19.01 11.44
CA LEU A 19 15.71 17.77 11.67
C LEU A 19 16.36 16.56 11.01
N ILE A 20 16.83 16.71 9.76
CA ILE A 20 17.57 15.65 9.07
C ILE A 20 18.81 15.27 9.87
N LYS A 21 19.61 16.25 10.32
CA LYS A 21 20.81 15.97 11.11
C LYS A 21 20.49 15.27 12.43
N ALA A 22 19.42 15.68 13.11
CA ALA A 22 18.98 15.02 14.34
C ALA A 22 18.57 13.57 14.09
N ALA A 23 17.84 13.29 13.00
CA ALA A 23 17.46 11.93 12.63
C ALA A 23 18.66 11.07 12.23
N GLU A 24 19.62 11.64 11.49
CA GLU A 24 20.87 10.95 11.14
C GLU A 24 21.71 10.61 12.37
N ALA A 25 21.77 11.51 13.35
CA ALA A 25 22.45 11.25 14.63
C ALA A 25 21.80 10.10 15.42
N LEU A 26 20.50 9.88 15.22
CA LEU A 26 19.75 8.77 15.81
C LEU A 26 19.79 7.48 14.96
N GLY A 27 20.53 7.48 13.85
CA GLY A 27 20.60 6.34 12.92
C GLY A 27 19.30 6.06 12.16
N ALA A 28 18.35 6.99 12.16
CA ALA A 28 17.06 6.82 11.51
C ALA A 28 17.16 7.18 10.01
N LEU A 29 17.12 6.16 9.15
CA LEU A 29 17.11 6.33 7.69
C LEU A 29 15.70 6.51 7.13
N THR A 30 14.70 5.94 7.80
CA THR A 30 13.29 6.02 7.43
C THR A 30 12.44 5.84 8.69
N VAL A 31 11.36 6.60 8.80
CA VAL A 31 10.41 6.54 9.91
C VAL A 31 9.26 5.61 9.52
N GLU A 32 8.83 4.76 10.46
CA GLU A 32 7.63 3.95 10.26
C GLU A 32 6.38 4.83 10.24
N ARG A 33 5.54 4.58 9.25
CA ARG A 33 4.38 5.39 8.94
C ARG A 33 3.13 4.80 9.60
N LYS A 34 2.38 5.62 10.35
CA LYS A 34 1.04 5.28 10.85
C LYS A 34 -0.12 5.88 10.05
N ASN A 35 0.14 6.96 9.31
CA ASN A 35 -0.88 7.74 8.61
C ASN A 35 -1.41 7.07 7.32
N SER A 36 -2.63 7.38 6.90
CA SER A 36 -3.22 6.88 5.64
C SER A 36 -2.57 7.47 4.39
N LYS A 37 -2.56 6.74 3.24
CA LYS A 37 -1.87 7.16 1.99
C LYS A 37 -2.23 8.59 1.59
N GLU A 38 -3.49 8.93 1.76
CA GLU A 38 -4.08 10.25 1.58
C GLU A 38 -3.43 11.32 2.47
N GLU A 39 -3.32 11.09 3.78
CA GLU A 39 -2.72 12.03 4.74
C GLU A 39 -1.28 12.36 4.38
N VAL A 40 -0.47 11.36 4.04
CA VAL A 40 0.93 11.59 3.65
C VAL A 40 0.99 12.42 2.38
N TYR A 41 0.14 12.17 1.38
CA TYR A 41 0.16 12.96 0.15
C TYR A 41 -0.28 14.40 0.40
N ALA A 42 -1.28 14.61 1.27
CA ALA A 42 -1.71 15.94 1.68
C ALA A 42 -0.59 16.70 2.40
N TRP A 43 0.09 16.06 3.35
CA TRP A 43 1.24 16.65 4.05
C TRP A 43 2.41 16.96 3.10
N MET A 44 2.76 16.04 2.19
CA MET A 44 3.81 16.30 1.20
C MET A 44 3.47 17.51 0.33
N ASN A 45 2.20 17.59 -0.10
CA ASN A 45 1.71 18.69 -0.91
C ASN A 45 1.80 20.04 -0.18
N ASP A 46 1.31 20.07 1.06
CA ASP A 46 1.34 21.25 1.92
C ASP A 46 2.78 21.71 2.20
N LEU A 47 3.71 20.80 2.53
CA LEU A 47 5.11 21.14 2.74
C LEU A 47 5.76 21.74 1.49
N LEU A 48 5.50 21.17 0.31
CA LEU A 48 6.03 21.66 -0.96
C LEU A 48 5.46 23.05 -1.33
N LEU A 49 4.24 23.35 -0.92
CA LEU A 49 3.61 24.68 -1.08
C LEU A 49 4.24 25.68 -0.11
N ARG A 50 4.30 25.36 1.19
CA ARG A 50 4.88 26.21 2.25
C ARG A 50 6.31 26.63 1.95
N LEU A 51 7.12 25.69 1.45
CA LEU A 51 8.52 25.96 1.12
C LEU A 51 8.71 26.55 -0.27
N THR A 52 7.62 26.85 -1.00
CA THR A 52 7.66 27.37 -2.37
C THR A 52 8.58 26.53 -3.26
N TYR A 53 8.48 25.20 -3.20
CA TYR A 53 9.49 24.27 -3.72
C TYR A 53 9.96 24.56 -5.16
N ARG A 54 9.09 25.10 -6.01
CA ARG A 54 9.41 25.46 -7.40
C ARG A 54 10.52 26.51 -7.50
N SER A 55 10.51 27.54 -6.65
CA SER A 55 11.48 28.64 -6.62
C SER A 55 12.78 28.30 -5.88
N LEU A 56 12.82 27.18 -5.14
CA LEU A 56 14.01 26.76 -4.41
C LEU A 56 15.21 26.48 -5.33
N ARG A 57 16.40 26.78 -4.81
CA ARG A 57 17.68 26.44 -5.46
C ARG A 57 17.93 24.93 -5.41
N LYS A 58 18.83 24.43 -6.26
CA LYS A 58 19.12 22.98 -6.38
C LYS A 58 19.53 22.33 -5.05
N LYS A 59 20.34 23.03 -4.24
CA LYS A 59 20.77 22.54 -2.91
C LYS A 59 19.58 22.36 -1.97
N ASP A 60 18.71 23.36 -1.90
CA ASP A 60 17.53 23.37 -1.02
C ASP A 60 16.51 22.31 -1.43
N LYS A 61 16.32 22.11 -2.74
CA LYS A 61 15.49 21.02 -3.27
C LYS A 61 15.97 19.64 -2.82
N GLY A 62 17.29 19.44 -2.70
CA GLY A 62 17.89 18.21 -2.18
C GLY A 62 17.55 17.97 -0.70
N LEU A 63 17.54 19.03 0.12
CA LEU A 63 17.15 18.93 1.53
C LEU A 63 15.67 18.56 1.68
N VAL A 64 14.79 19.19 0.90
CA VAL A 64 13.36 18.84 0.88
C VAL A 64 13.16 17.38 0.48
N ARG A 65 13.82 16.91 -0.59
CA ARG A 65 13.75 15.51 -1.04
C ARG A 65 14.18 14.53 0.06
N LYS A 66 15.28 14.83 0.75
CA LYS A 66 15.82 13.99 1.83
C LYS A 66 14.86 13.92 3.02
N TYR A 67 14.30 15.06 3.42
CA TYR A 67 13.31 15.12 4.49
C TYR A 67 12.03 14.36 4.13
N LEU A 68 11.51 14.55 2.91
CA LEU A 68 10.34 13.81 2.43
C LEU A 68 10.57 12.30 2.45
N ARG A 69 11.75 11.82 2.03
CA ARG A 69 12.10 10.39 2.11
C ARG A 69 12.11 9.88 3.54
N LEU A 70 12.74 10.62 4.44
CA LEU A 70 12.89 10.23 5.85
C LEU A 70 11.53 10.03 6.53
N TYR A 71 10.59 10.96 6.35
CA TYR A 71 9.32 10.98 7.09
C TYR A 71 8.13 10.38 6.35
N SER A 72 8.14 10.26 5.02
CA SER A 72 6.99 9.71 4.27
C SER A 72 6.92 8.18 4.27
N GLY A 73 8.01 7.49 4.62
CA GLY A 73 8.13 6.03 4.50
C GLY A 73 8.23 5.53 3.05
N TYR A 74 8.38 6.42 2.07
CA TYR A 74 8.52 6.06 0.66
C TYR A 74 9.98 5.91 0.23
N THR A 75 10.19 5.08 -0.78
CA THR A 75 11.48 4.96 -1.45
C THR A 75 11.85 6.25 -2.18
N GLU A 76 13.13 6.42 -2.49
CA GLU A 76 13.64 7.60 -3.21
C GLU A 76 12.94 7.81 -4.56
N SER A 77 12.78 6.74 -5.34
CA SER A 77 12.11 6.79 -6.65
C SER A 77 10.64 7.22 -6.54
N HIS A 78 9.94 6.81 -5.47
CA HIS A 78 8.55 7.19 -5.26
C HIS A 78 8.44 8.67 -4.84
N VAL A 79 9.34 9.14 -3.98
CA VAL A 79 9.42 10.57 -3.63
C VAL A 79 9.69 11.42 -4.88
N ASP A 80 10.62 11.01 -5.74
CA ASP A 80 10.90 11.71 -7.00
C ASP A 80 9.69 11.80 -7.91
N HIS A 81 8.99 10.68 -8.05
CA HIS A 81 7.76 10.63 -8.83
C HIS A 81 6.73 11.64 -8.31
N LEU A 82 6.49 11.67 -6.99
CA LEU A 82 5.53 12.60 -6.39
C LEU A 82 5.96 14.06 -6.53
N ILE A 83 7.25 14.35 -6.40
CA ILE A 83 7.79 15.69 -6.67
C ILE A 83 7.59 16.06 -8.15
N SER A 84 7.80 15.15 -9.10
CA SER A 84 7.53 15.41 -10.52
C SER A 84 6.06 15.74 -10.76
N VAL A 85 5.15 14.94 -10.18
CA VAL A 85 3.71 15.18 -10.26
C VAL A 85 3.34 16.56 -9.68
N TYR A 86 3.92 16.95 -8.56
CA TYR A 86 3.72 18.29 -7.99
C TYR A 86 4.25 19.41 -8.91
N ARG A 87 5.41 19.22 -9.52
CA ARG A 87 6.00 20.20 -10.45
C ARG A 87 5.14 20.38 -11.70
N GLU A 88 4.56 19.30 -12.23
CA GLU A 88 3.70 19.33 -13.39
C GLU A 88 2.31 19.88 -13.08
N LYS A 89 1.66 19.39 -12.01
CA LYS A 89 0.23 19.64 -11.75
C LYS A 89 -0.05 20.64 -10.64
N GLY A 90 0.98 21.06 -9.90
CA GLY A 90 0.85 21.95 -8.74
C GLY A 90 0.28 21.28 -7.50
N LYS A 91 -0.07 20.00 -7.58
CA LYS A 91 -0.57 19.23 -6.45
C LYS A 91 -0.25 17.74 -6.53
N ILE A 92 -0.07 17.13 -5.37
CA ILE A 92 -0.02 15.67 -5.21
C ILE A 92 -1.43 15.18 -4.90
N VAL A 93 -2.01 14.39 -5.81
CA VAL A 93 -3.34 13.80 -5.60
C VAL A 93 -3.25 12.31 -5.84
N ARG A 94 -3.71 11.53 -4.86
CA ARG A 94 -3.84 10.08 -5.02
C ARG A 94 -4.95 9.79 -6.04
N LYS A 95 -4.60 9.13 -7.14
CA LYS A 95 -5.61 8.57 -8.04
C LYS A 95 -6.27 7.37 -7.36
N LYS A 96 -7.60 7.32 -7.38
CA LYS A 96 -8.33 6.10 -7.02
C LYS A 96 -7.91 4.98 -7.98
N ARG A 97 -7.68 3.78 -7.45
CA ARG A 97 -7.40 2.62 -8.30
C ARG A 97 -8.69 2.26 -9.03
N THR A 98 -8.69 2.40 -10.35
CA THR A 98 -9.84 2.09 -11.22
C THR A 98 -9.60 0.84 -12.07
N GLN A 99 -8.59 0.03 -11.73
CA GLN A 99 -8.36 -1.23 -12.43
C GLN A 99 -9.50 -2.21 -12.11
N PRO A 100 -10.01 -2.97 -13.11
CA PRO A 100 -10.96 -4.03 -12.86
C PRO A 100 -10.34 -5.01 -11.86
N VAL A 101 -11.07 -5.29 -10.78
CA VAL A 101 -10.69 -6.29 -9.79
C VAL A 101 -11.37 -7.59 -10.23
N PHE A 102 -10.61 -8.69 -10.26
CA PHE A 102 -11.20 -10.00 -10.48
C PHE A 102 -12.15 -10.30 -9.30
N PRO A 103 -13.43 -10.64 -9.55
CA PRO A 103 -14.34 -10.98 -8.48
C PRO A 103 -13.82 -12.21 -7.73
N THR A 104 -13.90 -12.18 -6.40
CA THR A 104 -13.61 -13.34 -5.58
C THR A 104 -14.78 -14.31 -5.64
N THR A 105 -14.61 -15.43 -6.36
CA THR A 105 -15.64 -16.47 -6.49
C THR A 105 -15.75 -17.35 -5.25
N TYR A 106 -14.63 -17.63 -4.56
CA TYR A 106 -14.57 -18.54 -3.42
C TYR A 106 -14.31 -17.78 -2.11
N THR A 107 -15.15 -18.03 -1.13
CA THR A 107 -15.09 -17.43 0.20
C THR A 107 -14.16 -18.24 1.13
N GLY A 108 -13.87 -17.71 2.32
CA GLY A 108 -13.11 -18.45 3.34
C GLY A 108 -13.77 -19.78 3.72
N VAL A 109 -15.11 -19.81 3.78
CA VAL A 109 -15.88 -21.03 4.06
C VAL A 109 -15.67 -22.09 2.98
N ASP A 110 -15.59 -21.66 1.71
CA ASP A 110 -15.33 -22.58 0.60
C ASP A 110 -13.91 -23.17 0.69
N ILE A 111 -12.92 -22.36 1.08
CA ILE A 111 -11.53 -22.81 1.28
C ILE A 111 -11.43 -23.83 2.42
N GLU A 112 -12.07 -23.54 3.56
CA GLU A 112 -12.09 -24.45 4.72
C GLU A 112 -12.76 -25.79 4.37
N LEU A 113 -13.91 -25.75 3.71
CA LEU A 113 -14.61 -26.96 3.27
C LEU A 113 -13.79 -27.77 2.27
N LEU A 114 -13.12 -27.11 1.33
CA LEU A 114 -12.25 -27.77 0.36
C LEU A 114 -11.07 -28.46 1.06
N ALA A 115 -10.50 -27.85 2.10
CA ALA A 115 -9.44 -28.46 2.90
C ALA A 115 -9.92 -29.69 3.67
N VAL A 116 -11.11 -29.63 4.28
CA VAL A 116 -11.73 -30.78 4.98
C VAL A 116 -11.94 -31.96 4.03
N VAL A 117 -12.42 -31.68 2.81
CA VAL A 117 -12.64 -32.72 1.79
C VAL A 117 -11.30 -33.28 1.32
N ALA A 118 -10.30 -32.42 1.08
CA ALA A 118 -8.97 -32.88 0.71
C ALA A 118 -8.36 -33.81 1.77
N GLU A 119 -8.50 -33.49 3.05
CA GLU A 119 -8.06 -34.34 4.17
C GLU A 119 -8.81 -35.69 4.19
N ALA A 120 -10.13 -35.66 4.07
CA ALA A 120 -10.97 -36.87 4.08
C ALA A 120 -10.66 -37.84 2.92
N TYR A 121 -10.12 -37.32 1.81
CA TYR A 121 -9.74 -38.07 0.62
C TYR A 121 -8.22 -38.19 0.44
N ASP A 122 -7.42 -38.03 1.50
CA ASP A 122 -5.96 -38.22 1.49
C ASP A 122 -5.23 -37.42 0.39
N HIS A 123 -5.63 -36.15 0.24
CA HIS A 123 -5.05 -35.20 -0.71
C HIS A 123 -4.93 -35.71 -2.15
N GLN A 124 -5.97 -36.38 -2.64
CA GLN A 124 -6.09 -36.75 -4.04
C GLN A 124 -5.86 -35.54 -4.99
N ASN A 125 -5.50 -35.85 -6.24
CA ASN A 125 -5.23 -34.83 -7.24
C ASN A 125 -6.44 -33.88 -7.44
N GLY A 126 -6.17 -32.66 -7.93
CA GLY A 126 -7.20 -31.62 -8.05
C GLY A 126 -8.41 -32.02 -8.92
N LYS A 127 -8.24 -32.89 -9.92
CA LYS A 127 -9.35 -33.35 -10.76
C LYS A 127 -10.30 -34.26 -9.97
N ALA A 128 -9.76 -35.14 -9.14
CA ALA A 128 -10.55 -35.98 -8.25
C ALA A 128 -11.28 -35.14 -7.20
N LEU A 129 -10.60 -34.16 -6.59
CA LEU A 129 -11.21 -33.27 -5.60
C LEU A 129 -12.34 -32.42 -6.21
N LYS A 130 -12.17 -31.95 -7.45
CA LYS A 130 -13.22 -31.28 -8.22
C LYS A 130 -14.43 -32.19 -8.44
N GLU A 131 -14.18 -33.45 -8.80
CA GLU A 131 -15.24 -34.43 -9.04
C GLU A 131 -16.05 -34.69 -7.76
N VAL A 132 -15.37 -34.91 -6.63
CA VAL A 132 -16.01 -35.05 -5.32
C VAL A 132 -16.88 -33.83 -4.98
N CYS A 133 -16.35 -32.61 -5.16
CA CYS A 133 -17.13 -31.39 -4.90
C CYS A 133 -18.35 -31.28 -5.83
N ARG A 134 -18.24 -31.73 -7.08
CA ARG A 134 -19.34 -31.77 -8.04
C ARG A 134 -20.41 -32.78 -7.61
N GLU A 135 -20.02 -33.99 -7.24
CA GLU A 135 -20.93 -35.05 -6.79
C GLU A 135 -21.66 -34.66 -5.50
N MET A 136 -20.95 -34.08 -4.53
CA MET A 136 -21.54 -33.61 -3.27
C MET A 136 -22.67 -32.60 -3.49
N TYR A 137 -22.54 -31.74 -4.50
CA TYR A 137 -23.62 -30.82 -4.87
C TYR A 137 -24.70 -31.46 -5.76
N ALA A 138 -24.31 -32.14 -6.84
CA ALA A 138 -25.23 -32.61 -7.87
C ALA A 138 -25.99 -33.89 -7.50
N VAL A 139 -25.33 -34.82 -6.79
CA VAL A 139 -25.88 -36.13 -6.41
C VAL A 139 -26.43 -36.09 -4.98
N HIS A 140 -25.66 -35.52 -4.04
CA HIS A 140 -26.04 -35.49 -2.63
C HIS A 140 -26.83 -34.24 -2.23
N GLY A 141 -26.92 -33.23 -3.10
CA GLY A 141 -27.70 -32.02 -2.85
C GLY A 141 -27.14 -31.11 -1.74
N ASP A 142 -25.88 -31.32 -1.32
CA ASP A 142 -25.28 -30.51 -0.27
C ASP A 142 -24.94 -29.12 -0.80
N LYS A 143 -25.74 -28.14 -0.35
CA LYS A 143 -25.63 -26.73 -0.77
C LYS A 143 -24.29 -26.10 -0.37
N ARG A 144 -23.56 -26.66 0.60
CA ARG A 144 -22.22 -26.19 0.98
C ARG A 144 -21.24 -26.26 -0.20
N PHE A 145 -21.44 -27.22 -1.10
CA PHE A 145 -20.58 -27.44 -2.26
C PHE A 145 -20.98 -26.66 -3.52
N LYS A 146 -22.04 -25.84 -3.45
CA LYS A 146 -22.58 -25.13 -4.63
C LYS A 146 -21.55 -24.28 -5.37
N GLN A 147 -20.68 -23.58 -4.63
CA GLN A 147 -19.63 -22.76 -5.24
C GLN A 147 -18.46 -23.65 -5.69
N LEU A 148 -18.05 -24.61 -4.85
CA LEU A 148 -16.95 -25.55 -5.11
C LEU A 148 -17.20 -26.48 -6.31
N SER A 149 -18.45 -26.79 -6.66
CA SER A 149 -18.78 -27.61 -7.83
C SER A 149 -18.33 -26.98 -9.15
N GLY A 150 -18.10 -25.65 -9.17
CA GLY A 150 -17.63 -24.90 -10.32
C GLY A 150 -16.11 -24.76 -10.42
N ILE A 151 -15.33 -25.42 -9.55
CA ILE A 151 -13.86 -25.30 -9.55
C ILE A 151 -13.28 -25.70 -10.91
N SER A 152 -12.35 -24.88 -11.41
CA SER A 152 -11.55 -25.18 -12.59
C SER A 152 -10.18 -25.70 -12.15
N VAL A 153 -9.73 -26.80 -12.74
CA VAL A 153 -8.45 -27.49 -12.48
C VAL A 153 -7.79 -27.81 -13.80
#